data_AF-A0A0Q6UKG0-F1
#
_entry.id   AF-A0A0Q6UKG0-F1
#
_cell.length_a   1.000
_cell.length_b   1.000
_cell.length_c   1.000
_cell.angle_alpha   90.00
_cell.angle_beta   90.00
_cell.angle_gamma   90.00
#
_symmetry.space_group_name_H-M   'P 1'
#
loop_
_entity.id
_entity.type
_entity.pdbx_description
1 polymer ?
#
loop_
_entity_poly.entity_id
_entity_poly.type
_entity_poly.pdbx_seq_one_letter_code
_entity_poly.pdbx_strand_id
1 'polypeptide(L)'
;MHRTLTALAALALTLSLFIGGAAMAHTDQTNTETEIRNKAIVQASFDAWRAGQGGPFDLLTEDATWTIVGQSDASKTYPTKAAFLSEVIGPFNARMSVGIKPTIREIHADGDTVVIFFDATGTARDGKSYANTYAWFFHMRDGKVIKASAFFDSVVFNDLWRRVTPLAQD
;
A
#
# COMPACT_ATOMS: atom_id res chain seq x y z
N MET A 1 82.70 -15.05 -31.76
CA MET A 1 81.92 -15.54 -30.60
C MET A 1 81.14 -14.36 -30.03
N HIS A 2 79.81 -14.46 -30.04
CA HIS A 2 78.87 -13.41 -29.64
C HIS A 2 79.05 -12.97 -28.17
N ARG A 3 78.83 -11.68 -27.87
CA ARG A 3 77.66 -11.23 -27.09
C ARG A 3 77.59 -9.70 -26.97
N THR A 4 76.43 -9.17 -27.32
CA THR A 4 75.97 -7.78 -27.32
C THR A 4 75.27 -7.41 -26.00
N LEU A 5 75.62 -6.22 -25.51
CA LEU A 5 74.88 -5.14 -24.80
C LEU A 5 73.51 -5.37 -24.09
N THR A 6 73.52 -4.96 -22.82
CA THR A 6 72.56 -4.14 -22.01
C THR A 6 71.04 -4.42 -21.98
N ALA A 7 70.48 -4.55 -20.77
CA ALA A 7 69.36 -3.74 -20.26
C ALA A 7 69.05 -4.05 -18.77
N LEU A 8 68.96 -3.01 -17.93
CA LEU A 8 68.27 -3.03 -16.63
C LEU A 8 66.75 -2.97 -16.87
N ALA A 9 65.96 -3.81 -16.18
CA ALA A 9 64.53 -3.54 -15.94
C ALA A 9 63.94 -4.35 -14.76
N ALA A 10 63.36 -3.58 -13.84
CA ALA A 10 62.09 -3.78 -13.12
C ALA A 10 61.90 -4.96 -12.14
N LEU A 11 61.78 -4.55 -10.88
CA LEU A 11 61.08 -5.20 -9.77
C LEU A 11 59.58 -5.32 -10.08
N ALA A 12 59.04 -6.53 -10.15
CA ALA A 12 57.60 -6.80 -10.03
C ALA A 12 57.39 -8.24 -9.56
N LEU A 13 57.20 -8.43 -8.25
CA LEU A 13 56.69 -9.68 -7.71
C LEU A 13 55.17 -9.55 -7.57
N THR A 14 54.45 -9.84 -8.63
CA THR A 14 52.99 -9.99 -8.62
C THR A 14 52.65 -11.35 -8.03
N LEU A 15 52.23 -11.38 -6.76
CA LEU A 15 51.57 -12.55 -6.19
C LEU A 15 50.06 -12.39 -6.35
N SER A 16 49.55 -12.90 -7.46
CA SER A 16 48.13 -13.09 -7.73
C SER A 16 47.58 -14.18 -6.82
N LEU A 17 46.59 -13.88 -5.97
CA LEU A 17 45.59 -14.84 -5.48
C LEU A 17 44.54 -14.12 -4.62
N PHE A 18 43.42 -13.74 -5.23
CA PHE A 18 42.11 -13.92 -4.59
C PHE A 18 41.11 -14.36 -5.65
N ILE A 19 40.97 -15.68 -5.72
CA ILE A 19 39.81 -16.39 -6.25
C ILE A 19 38.65 -16.06 -5.33
N GLY A 20 37.53 -15.62 -5.88
CA GLY A 20 36.34 -15.33 -5.11
C GLY A 20 35.27 -14.72 -5.99
N GLY A 21 34.79 -15.49 -6.96
CA GLY A 21 33.52 -15.20 -7.60
C GLY A 21 32.41 -15.24 -6.55
N ALA A 22 32.12 -14.10 -5.93
CA ALA A 22 30.77 -13.84 -5.50
C ALA A 22 30.01 -13.54 -6.80
N ALA A 23 29.53 -14.60 -7.45
CA ALA A 23 28.33 -14.47 -8.25
C ALA A 23 27.35 -13.74 -7.34
N MET A 24 27.07 -12.47 -7.65
CA MET A 24 25.97 -11.73 -7.06
C MET A 24 24.76 -12.58 -7.40
N ALA A 25 24.36 -13.45 -6.46
CA ALA A 25 23.08 -14.10 -6.52
C ALA A 25 22.09 -12.93 -6.55
N HIS A 26 21.56 -12.64 -7.74
CA HIS A 26 20.23 -12.09 -7.83
C HIS A 26 19.37 -13.13 -7.10
N THR A 27 19.18 -12.94 -5.81
CA THR A 27 18.00 -13.45 -5.15
C THR A 27 16.86 -12.81 -5.91
N ASP A 28 16.28 -13.56 -6.87
CA ASP A 28 14.86 -13.43 -7.16
C ASP A 28 14.20 -13.46 -5.78
N GLN A 29 13.79 -12.29 -5.29
CA GLN A 29 13.06 -12.18 -4.04
C GLN A 29 11.72 -12.84 -4.26
N THR A 30 11.69 -14.15 -4.05
CA THR A 30 10.45 -14.90 -3.92
C THR A 30 9.80 -14.46 -2.63
N ASN A 31 8.54 -14.03 -2.72
CA ASN A 31 7.80 -13.57 -1.56
C ASN A 31 7.76 -14.67 -0.49
N THR A 32 7.87 -14.28 0.78
CA THR A 32 7.73 -15.19 1.91
C THR A 32 6.30 -15.75 2.01
N GLU A 33 6.12 -16.86 2.73
CA GLU A 33 4.78 -17.41 2.99
C GLU A 33 3.86 -16.39 3.67
N THR A 34 4.42 -15.57 4.58
CA THR A 34 3.70 -14.49 5.25
C THR A 34 3.22 -13.44 4.25
N GLU A 35 4.08 -12.99 3.34
CA GLU A 35 3.73 -12.02 2.30
C GLU A 35 2.67 -12.58 1.35
N ILE A 36 2.83 -13.82 0.89
CA ILE A 36 1.86 -14.49 0.01
C ILE A 36 0.49 -14.57 0.69
N ARG A 37 0.45 -15.02 1.95
CA ARG A 37 -0.79 -15.12 2.74
C ARG A 37 -1.45 -13.76 2.95
N ASN A 38 -0.68 -12.76 3.38
CA ASN A 38 -1.21 -11.43 3.66
C ASN A 38 -1.75 -10.76 2.38
N LYS A 39 -1.03 -10.87 1.25
CA LYS A 39 -1.52 -10.41 -0.06
C LYS A 39 -2.82 -11.11 -0.45
N ALA A 40 -2.91 -12.43 -0.28
CA ALA A 40 -4.11 -13.19 -0.63
C ALA A 40 -5.33 -12.76 0.20
N ILE A 41 -5.16 -12.54 1.51
CA ILE A 41 -6.23 -12.05 2.41
C ILE A 41 -6.74 -10.68 1.96
N VAL A 42 -5.81 -9.74 1.70
CA VAL A 42 -6.17 -8.39 1.28
C VAL A 42 -6.82 -8.40 -0.11
N GLN A 43 -6.28 -9.16 -1.06
CA GLN A 43 -6.85 -9.33 -2.39
C GLN A 43 -8.30 -9.84 -2.32
N ALA A 44 -8.55 -10.92 -1.55
CA ALA A 44 -9.88 -11.48 -1.37
C ALA A 44 -10.87 -10.46 -0.77
N SER A 45 -10.41 -9.63 0.17
CA SER A 45 -11.24 -8.59 0.77
C SER A 45 -11.60 -7.48 -0.23
N PHE A 46 -10.67 -7.06 -1.10
CA PHE A 46 -10.96 -6.11 -2.17
C PHE A 46 -11.87 -6.69 -3.27
N ASP A 47 -11.73 -7.99 -3.57
CA ASP A 47 -12.64 -8.68 -4.47
C ASP A 47 -14.07 -8.74 -3.92
N ALA A 48 -14.23 -9.05 -2.63
CA ALA A 48 -15.52 -8.99 -1.93
C ALA A 48 -16.09 -7.56 -1.93
N TRP A 49 -15.24 -6.54 -1.73
CA TRP A 49 -15.65 -5.15 -1.78
C TRP A 49 -16.19 -4.75 -3.16
N ARG A 50 -15.47 -5.11 -4.23
CA ARG A 50 -15.91 -4.89 -5.61
C ARG A 50 -17.24 -5.59 -5.90
N ALA A 51 -17.46 -6.76 -5.32
CA ALA A 51 -18.71 -7.53 -5.45
C ALA A 51 -19.84 -7.04 -4.53
N GLY A 52 -19.59 -6.08 -3.63
CA GLY A 52 -20.59 -5.57 -2.67
C GLY A 52 -20.93 -6.56 -1.54
N GLN A 53 -20.03 -7.49 -1.21
CA GLN A 53 -20.25 -8.58 -0.25
C GLN A 53 -19.48 -8.41 1.07
N GLY A 54 -18.79 -7.29 1.25
CA GLY A 54 -17.96 -6.99 2.42
C GLY A 54 -17.02 -5.84 2.12
N GLY A 55 -16.00 -5.63 2.95
CA GLY A 55 -15.00 -4.62 2.66
C GLY A 55 -13.67 -4.78 3.39
N PRO A 56 -12.64 -4.02 2.98
CA PRO A 56 -11.32 -4.03 3.62
C PRO A 56 -11.37 -3.67 5.11
N PHE A 57 -12.42 -2.97 5.57
CA PHE A 57 -12.58 -2.60 6.97
C PHE A 57 -12.94 -3.78 7.88
N ASP A 58 -13.40 -4.91 7.33
CA ASP A 58 -13.66 -6.14 8.09
C ASP A 58 -12.36 -6.84 8.53
N LEU A 59 -11.24 -6.48 7.88
CA LEU A 59 -9.91 -6.94 8.27
C LEU A 59 -9.38 -6.20 9.50
N LEU A 60 -9.92 -5.03 9.84
CA LEU A 60 -9.47 -4.27 11.02
C LEU A 60 -9.81 -5.02 12.31
N THR A 61 -8.83 -5.10 13.20
CA THR A 61 -9.05 -5.37 14.63
C THR A 61 -9.83 -4.23 15.27
N GLU A 62 -10.51 -4.48 16.40
CA GLU A 62 -11.33 -3.44 17.05
C GLU A 62 -10.50 -2.24 17.54
N ASP A 63 -9.27 -2.51 17.99
CA ASP A 63 -8.27 -1.53 18.41
C ASP A 63 -7.36 -1.04 17.28
N ALA A 64 -7.67 -1.38 16.01
CA ALA A 64 -6.88 -0.93 14.88
C ALA A 64 -6.86 0.61 14.78
N THR A 65 -5.67 1.16 14.59
CA THR A 65 -5.52 2.59 14.30
C THR A 65 -5.59 2.85 12.81
N TRP A 66 -6.25 3.94 12.41
CA TRP A 66 -6.27 4.38 11.02
C TRP A 66 -5.73 5.81 10.91
N THR A 67 -4.70 6.03 10.12
CA THR A 67 -4.16 7.37 9.87
C THR A 67 -4.47 7.79 8.44
N ILE A 68 -5.26 8.85 8.30
CA ILE A 68 -5.34 9.59 7.03
C ILE A 68 -4.25 10.64 7.05
N VAL A 69 -3.27 10.48 6.16
CA VAL A 69 -2.13 11.40 6.05
C VAL A 69 -2.47 12.61 5.18
N GLY A 70 -1.51 13.52 5.00
CA GLY A 70 -1.67 14.71 4.15
C GLY A 70 -2.61 15.76 4.77
N GLN A 71 -3.27 16.55 3.91
CA GLN A 71 -4.13 17.65 4.31
C GLN A 71 -5.50 17.56 3.63
N SER A 72 -6.35 16.70 4.18
CA SER A 72 -7.78 16.60 3.88
C SER A 72 -8.60 16.99 5.12
N ASP A 73 -9.88 17.24 4.94
CA ASP A 73 -10.81 17.49 6.05
C ASP A 73 -10.93 16.30 7.02
N ALA A 74 -10.50 15.11 6.59
CA ALA A 74 -10.47 13.90 7.40
C ALA A 74 -9.06 13.51 7.90
N SER A 75 -8.04 14.33 7.65
CA SER A 75 -6.64 14.02 8.02
C SER A 75 -6.43 14.07 9.54
N LYS A 76 -6.24 12.89 10.13
CA LYS A 76 -5.81 12.65 11.51
C LYS A 76 -5.60 11.15 11.71
N THR A 77 -5.18 10.77 12.92
CA THR A 77 -5.22 9.39 13.38
C THR A 77 -6.51 9.13 14.15
N TYR A 78 -7.25 8.10 13.72
CA TYR A 78 -8.41 7.55 14.39
C TYR A 78 -7.93 6.37 15.26
N PRO A 79 -8.21 6.39 16.58
CA PRO A 79 -7.59 5.47 17.52
C PRO A 79 -8.18 4.04 17.50
N THR A 80 -9.36 3.85 16.90
CA THR A 80 -10.04 2.55 16.83
C THR A 80 -10.75 2.39 15.49
N LYS A 81 -11.08 1.13 15.15
CA LYS A 81 -11.93 0.81 14.00
C LYS A 81 -13.26 1.55 14.08
N ALA A 82 -13.92 1.53 15.24
CA ALA A 82 -15.21 2.18 15.45
C ALA A 82 -15.13 3.69 15.17
N ALA A 83 -14.11 4.39 15.70
CA ALA A 83 -13.93 5.83 15.47
C ALA A 83 -13.73 6.14 13.98
N PHE A 84 -12.89 5.37 13.28
CA PHE A 84 -12.68 5.56 11.85
C PHE A 84 -13.96 5.33 11.03
N LEU A 85 -14.70 4.26 11.36
CA LEU A 85 -15.95 3.94 10.67
C LEU A 85 -17.02 5.01 10.90
N SER A 86 -17.22 5.48 12.13
CA SER A 86 -18.24 6.47 12.46
C SER A 86 -17.91 7.87 11.94
N GLU A 87 -16.64 8.27 11.98
CA GLU A 87 -16.23 9.63 11.63
C GLU A 87 -15.93 9.81 10.13
N VAL A 88 -15.52 8.74 9.44
CA VAL A 88 -15.14 8.81 8.02
C VAL A 88 -16.04 7.96 7.14
N ILE A 89 -16.06 6.65 7.34
CA ILE A 89 -16.69 5.72 6.37
C ILE A 89 -18.21 5.87 6.32
N GLY A 90 -18.86 5.98 7.47
CA GLY A 90 -20.30 6.24 7.57
C GLY A 90 -20.69 7.55 6.86
N PRO A 91 -20.11 8.70 7.24
CA PRO A 91 -20.37 9.97 6.58
C PRO A 91 -19.98 10.03 5.11
N PHE A 92 -18.93 9.30 4.70
CA PHE A 92 -18.56 9.15 3.29
C PHE A 92 -19.66 8.42 2.53
N ASN A 93 -20.07 7.25 2.99
CA ASN A 93 -21.13 6.44 2.36
C ASN A 93 -22.47 7.18 2.35
N ALA A 94 -22.78 7.95 3.39
CA ALA A 94 -23.99 8.76 3.47
C ALA A 94 -24.06 9.86 2.38
N ARG A 95 -22.92 10.25 1.78
CA ARG A 95 -22.83 11.18 0.64
C ARG A 95 -22.94 10.49 -0.73
N MET A 96 -22.93 9.16 -0.77
CA MET A 96 -22.96 8.38 -2.01
C MET A 96 -24.39 7.91 -2.33
N SER A 97 -24.77 8.01 -3.60
CA SER A 97 -25.96 7.34 -4.15
C SER A 97 -25.62 5.94 -4.64
N VAL A 98 -24.40 5.76 -5.17
CA VAL A 98 -23.79 4.48 -5.50
C VAL A 98 -22.42 4.45 -4.84
N GLY A 99 -22.22 3.50 -3.92
CA GLY A 99 -20.95 3.32 -3.21
C GLY A 99 -19.76 3.12 -4.15
N ILE A 100 -18.57 3.44 -3.68
CA ILE A 100 -17.36 3.30 -4.49
C ILE A 100 -17.04 1.83 -4.77
N LYS A 101 -16.57 1.54 -5.98
CA LYS A 101 -16.08 0.22 -6.39
C LYS A 101 -14.57 0.28 -6.64
N PRO A 102 -13.77 -0.56 -5.99
CA PRO A 102 -12.33 -0.55 -6.17
C PRO A 102 -11.89 -1.28 -7.44
N THR A 103 -10.78 -0.83 -8.01
CA THR A 103 -9.97 -1.52 -9.01
C THR A 103 -8.52 -1.50 -8.54
N ILE A 104 -8.01 -2.64 -8.09
CA ILE A 104 -6.59 -2.77 -7.70
C ILE A 104 -5.72 -2.58 -8.95
N ARG A 105 -4.74 -1.68 -8.85
CA ARG A 105 -3.66 -1.54 -9.80
C ARG A 105 -2.52 -2.47 -9.43
N GLU A 106 -2.07 -2.38 -8.18
CA GLU A 106 -0.96 -3.16 -7.65
C GLU A 106 -1.17 -3.51 -6.19
N ILE A 107 -0.64 -4.67 -5.79
CA ILE A 107 -0.56 -5.08 -4.39
C ILE A 107 0.82 -5.65 -4.10
N HIS A 108 1.49 -5.04 -3.14
CA HIS A 108 2.85 -5.38 -2.70
C HIS A 108 2.82 -5.83 -1.24
N ALA A 109 3.76 -6.66 -0.84
CA ALA A 109 3.96 -6.98 0.58
C ALA A 109 5.44 -7.04 0.91
N ASP A 110 5.76 -6.62 2.13
CA ASP A 110 7.07 -6.68 2.76
C ASP A 110 6.84 -7.13 4.21
N GLY A 111 7.15 -8.41 4.48
CA GLY A 111 6.77 -9.11 5.71
C GLY A 111 5.28 -8.97 6.02
N ASP A 112 4.98 -8.30 7.15
CA ASP A 112 3.61 -8.07 7.62
C ASP A 112 2.94 -6.83 7.02
N THR A 113 3.65 -6.03 6.21
CA THR A 113 3.06 -4.83 5.60
C THR A 113 2.55 -5.15 4.21
N VAL A 114 1.29 -4.81 3.92
CA VAL A 114 0.69 -4.89 2.58
C VAL A 114 0.41 -3.48 2.08
N VAL A 115 0.90 -3.15 0.89
CA VAL A 115 0.64 -1.88 0.21
C VAL A 115 -0.33 -2.13 -0.94
N ILE A 116 -1.45 -1.41 -0.95
CA ILE A 116 -2.48 -1.52 -1.97
C ILE A 116 -2.56 -0.20 -2.73
N PHE A 117 -2.26 -0.25 -4.03
CA PHE A 117 -2.48 0.87 -4.96
C PHE A 117 -3.73 0.58 -5.79
N PHE A 118 -4.77 1.41 -5.65
CA PHE A 118 -6.05 1.15 -6.30
C PHE A 118 -6.80 2.43 -6.66
N ASP A 119 -7.63 2.34 -7.68
CA ASP A 119 -8.64 3.36 -7.97
C ASP A 119 -9.97 2.97 -7.35
N ALA A 120 -10.80 3.95 -6.99
CA ALA A 120 -12.18 3.68 -6.65
C ALA A 120 -13.11 4.75 -7.22
N THR A 121 -14.22 4.30 -7.81
CA THR A 121 -15.21 5.19 -8.43
C THR A 121 -16.61 4.89 -7.93
N GLY A 122 -17.42 5.94 -7.77
CA GLY A 122 -18.82 5.86 -7.34
C GLY A 122 -19.60 7.09 -7.79
N THR A 123 -20.85 7.18 -7.35
CA THR A 123 -21.71 8.32 -7.67
C THR A 123 -22.18 8.97 -6.38
N ALA A 124 -21.96 10.28 -6.27
CA ALA A 124 -22.42 11.07 -5.14
C ALA A 124 -23.94 11.32 -5.24
N ARG A 125 -24.56 11.76 -4.14
CA ARG A 125 -26.01 12.02 -4.11
C ARG A 125 -26.47 13.19 -4.96
N ASP A 126 -25.58 14.12 -5.30
CA ASP A 126 -25.86 15.19 -6.25
C ASP A 126 -25.71 14.76 -7.72
N GLY A 127 -25.56 13.45 -7.98
CA GLY A 127 -25.42 12.86 -9.31
C GLY A 127 -24.02 12.97 -9.92
N LYS A 128 -23.09 13.69 -9.28
CA LYS A 128 -21.71 13.81 -9.78
C LYS A 128 -20.89 12.57 -9.47
N SER A 129 -19.98 12.23 -10.38
CA SER A 129 -19.02 11.15 -10.15
C SER A 129 -18.06 11.49 -9.00
N TYR A 130 -17.69 10.48 -8.23
CA TYR A 130 -16.53 10.49 -7.35
C TYR A 130 -15.52 9.48 -7.90
N ALA A 131 -14.31 9.92 -8.20
CA ALA A 131 -13.24 9.05 -8.70
C ALA A 131 -11.92 9.46 -8.05
N ASN A 132 -11.34 8.56 -7.26
CA ASN A 132 -10.12 8.84 -6.52
C ASN A 132 -9.13 7.66 -6.63
N THR A 133 -7.86 7.94 -6.42
CA THR A 133 -6.78 6.98 -6.44
C THR A 133 -6.15 6.94 -5.06
N TYR A 134 -5.90 5.73 -4.56
CA TYR A 134 -5.52 5.47 -3.18
C TYR A 134 -4.23 4.66 -3.12
N ALA A 135 -3.42 4.94 -2.09
CA ALA A 135 -2.40 4.03 -1.62
C ALA A 135 -2.62 3.76 -0.12
N TRP A 136 -2.92 2.51 0.22
CA TRP A 136 -3.12 2.09 1.61
C TRP A 136 -2.00 1.18 2.06
N PHE A 137 -1.52 1.41 3.28
CA PHE A 137 -0.51 0.60 3.93
C PHE A 137 -1.18 -0.11 5.11
N PHE A 138 -1.33 -1.41 5.01
CA PHE A 138 -1.88 -2.25 6.06
C PHE A 138 -0.75 -2.97 6.78
N HIS A 139 -0.64 -2.75 8.08
CA HIS A 139 0.19 -3.58 8.95
C HIS A 139 -0.66 -4.73 9.48
N MET A 140 -0.28 -5.94 9.06
CA MET A 140 -0.99 -7.17 9.36
C MET A 140 -0.45 -7.84 10.62
N ARG A 141 -1.30 -8.61 11.29
CA ARG A 141 -0.95 -9.57 12.34
C ARG A 141 -2.04 -10.63 12.39
N ASP A 142 -1.66 -11.89 12.34
CA ASP A 142 -2.59 -13.02 12.42
C ASP A 142 -3.76 -12.92 11.42
N GLY A 143 -3.48 -12.41 10.20
CA GLY A 143 -4.47 -12.22 9.15
C GLY A 143 -5.43 -11.03 9.33
N LYS A 144 -5.18 -10.17 10.32
CA LYS A 144 -5.95 -8.95 10.59
C LYS A 144 -5.08 -7.70 10.48
N VAL A 145 -5.70 -6.56 10.21
CA VAL A 145 -5.05 -5.25 10.17
C VAL A 145 -5.08 -4.64 11.57
N ILE A 146 -3.90 -4.34 12.12
CA ILE A 146 -3.75 -3.67 13.43
C ILE A 146 -3.47 -2.17 13.30
N LYS A 147 -3.02 -1.75 12.12
CA LYS A 147 -2.75 -0.34 11.79
C LYS A 147 -2.86 -0.13 10.29
N ALA A 148 -3.47 0.98 9.89
CA ALA A 148 -3.54 1.40 8.51
C ALA A 148 -3.07 2.84 8.34
N SER A 149 -2.36 3.12 7.24
CA SER A 149 -2.09 4.48 6.77
C SER A 149 -2.68 4.64 5.38
N ALA A 150 -3.41 5.73 5.14
CA ALA A 150 -4.11 5.98 3.90
C ALA A 150 -3.66 7.28 3.24
N PHE A 151 -3.25 7.16 1.98
CA PHE A 151 -3.02 8.25 1.03
C PHE A 151 -4.12 8.23 -0.03
N PHE A 152 -4.56 9.41 -0.45
CA PHE A 152 -5.51 9.61 -1.55
C PHE A 152 -5.44 11.06 -2.04
N ASP A 153 -6.09 11.38 -3.16
CA ASP A 153 -6.25 12.76 -3.61
C ASP A 153 -7.16 13.52 -2.64
N SER A 154 -6.56 14.41 -1.84
CA SER A 154 -7.28 15.21 -0.84
C SER A 154 -8.19 16.27 -1.46
N VAL A 155 -7.89 16.76 -2.67
CA VAL A 155 -8.73 17.72 -3.38
C VAL A 155 -10.03 17.05 -3.77
N VAL A 156 -9.96 15.84 -4.36
CA VAL A 156 -11.15 15.05 -4.73
C VAL A 156 -11.97 14.66 -3.50
N PHE A 157 -11.31 14.23 -2.41
CA PHE A 157 -12.01 13.93 -1.16
C PHE A 157 -12.72 15.15 -0.58
N ASN A 158 -12.03 16.28 -0.44
CA ASN A 158 -12.57 17.49 0.15
C ASN A 158 -13.72 18.07 -0.68
N ASP A 159 -13.65 17.99 -2.01
CA ASP A 159 -14.75 18.38 -2.90
C ASP A 159 -16.03 17.63 -2.53
N LEU A 160 -16.00 16.28 -2.48
CA LEU A 160 -17.13 15.48 -2.03
C LEU A 160 -17.57 15.88 -0.60
N TRP A 161 -16.61 15.98 0.31
CA TRP A 161 -16.85 16.19 1.74
C TRP A 161 -17.63 17.48 2.02
N ARG A 162 -17.29 18.53 1.27
CA ARG A 162 -17.85 19.88 1.43
C ARG A 162 -19.08 20.13 0.57
N ARG A 163 -19.15 19.57 -0.64
CA ARG A 163 -20.24 19.86 -1.58
C ARG A 163 -21.51 19.04 -1.33
N VAL A 164 -21.39 17.87 -0.71
CA VAL A 164 -22.53 16.98 -0.43
C VAL A 164 -22.74 16.87 1.07
N THR A 165 -23.94 17.22 1.54
CA THR A 165 -24.37 16.97 2.91
C THR A 165 -24.66 15.47 3.09
N PRO A 166 -24.12 14.80 4.12
CA PRO A 166 -24.45 13.40 4.39
C PRO A 166 -25.91 13.29 4.84
N LEU A 167 -26.60 12.23 4.42
CA LEU A 167 -27.89 11.89 5.04
C LEU A 167 -27.69 11.59 6.53
N ALA A 168 -28.69 11.93 7.34
CA ALA A 168 -28.76 11.44 8.70
C ALA A 168 -28.69 9.90 8.68
N GLN A 169 -27.89 9.33 9.57
CA GLN A 169 -27.91 7.90 9.82
C GLN A 169 -28.97 7.68 10.90
N ASP A 170 -30.09 7.07 10.51
CA ASP A 170 -31.15 6.63 11.42
C ASP A 170 -30.69 5.42 12.25
#